data_AF-K1AI99-F1
#
_entry.id   AF-K1AI99-F1
#
_cell.length_a   1.000
_cell.length_b   1.000
_cell.length_c   1.000
_cell.angle_alpha   90.00
_cell.angle_beta   90.00
_cell.angle_gamma   90.00
#
_symmetry.space_group_name_H-M   'P 1'
#
loop_
_entity.id
_entity.type
_entity.pdbx_description
1 polymer ?
#
loop_
_entity_poly.entity_id
_entity_poly.type
_entity_poly.pdbx_seq_one_letter_code
_entity_poly.pdbx_strand_id
1 'polypeptide(L)'
;MKISKRHLLNYSILIPYFLLSILGLIVVYSTTSATLIEEGKSAFQLVRNQGIFWIASLVLIALIYKLKLGFLRNGRLIFIVMIVEMVLLALARLVGTPVNGAYGWISVGPVTIQPAEYLKIIIIWYLAHRFSKQQDEIAVYDFQVLTQNQWLPRAFNDWRFVLLVLIGSLGIFPDLGNATILVLVALIMYTVSGIAYRWFSTILALLAGSSMLVLSVIRFVGVEKFSQIPLFGYVAKRFSAF
;
A
#
# COMPACT_ATOMS: atom_id res chain seq x y z
N MET A 1 13.22 0.98 -36.69
CA MET A 1 13.28 -0.36 -36.05
C MET A 1 12.15 -0.51 -35.03
N LYS A 2 11.22 -1.44 -35.22
CA LYS A 2 10.26 -1.83 -34.16
C LYS A 2 11.00 -2.77 -33.21
N ILE A 3 11.61 -2.24 -32.15
CA ILE A 3 12.22 -3.06 -31.10
C ILE A 3 11.11 -3.93 -30.51
N SER A 4 11.25 -5.25 -30.59
CA SER A 4 10.30 -6.16 -29.97
C SER A 4 10.33 -5.93 -28.45
N LYS A 5 9.16 -5.79 -27.81
CA LYS A 5 9.05 -5.54 -26.37
C LYS A 5 9.96 -6.46 -25.55
N ARG A 6 10.16 -7.72 -25.97
CA ARG A 6 10.95 -8.75 -25.26
C ARG A 6 12.38 -8.30 -24.92
N HIS A 7 12.95 -7.40 -25.70
CA HIS A 7 14.30 -6.87 -25.47
C HIS A 7 14.34 -5.75 -24.41
N LEU A 8 13.18 -5.29 -23.91
CA LEU A 8 13.04 -4.28 -22.85
C LEU A 8 12.88 -4.91 -21.45
N LEU A 9 12.96 -6.24 -21.34
CA LEU A 9 12.95 -6.90 -20.03
C LEU A 9 14.30 -6.66 -19.33
N ASN A 10 14.26 -5.94 -18.22
CA ASN A 10 15.44 -5.68 -17.42
C ASN A 10 15.76 -6.90 -16.54
N TYR A 11 16.72 -7.71 -16.99
CA TYR A 11 17.17 -8.91 -16.28
C TYR A 11 17.75 -8.61 -14.89
N SER A 12 18.27 -7.41 -14.66
CA SER A 12 18.78 -6.98 -13.35
C SER A 12 17.68 -6.86 -12.28
N ILE A 13 16.41 -6.78 -12.67
CA ILE A 13 15.26 -6.81 -11.74
C ILE A 13 14.66 -8.22 -11.69
N LEU A 14 14.53 -8.86 -12.84
CA LEU A 14 13.88 -10.15 -12.96
C LEU A 14 14.64 -11.26 -12.23
N ILE A 15 15.98 -11.31 -12.37
CA ILE A 15 16.81 -12.34 -11.74
C ILE A 15 16.76 -12.26 -10.21
N PRO A 16 16.99 -11.09 -9.56
CA PRO A 16 16.81 -10.98 -8.11
C PRO A 16 15.42 -11.35 -7.63
N TYR A 17 14.37 -10.98 -8.36
CA TYR A 17 13.00 -11.38 -8.03
C TYR A 17 12.84 -12.91 -8.00
N PHE A 18 13.34 -13.62 -9.01
CA PHE A 18 13.29 -15.09 -9.05
C PHE A 18 14.06 -15.71 -7.88
N LEU A 19 15.28 -15.23 -7.63
CA LEU A 19 16.12 -15.72 -6.53
C LEU A 19 15.45 -15.52 -5.16
N LEU A 20 14.95 -14.31 -4.90
CA LEU A 20 14.25 -13.99 -3.64
C LEU A 20 12.96 -14.80 -3.48
N SER A 21 12.22 -15.06 -4.58
CA SER A 21 11.00 -15.87 -4.52
C SER A 21 11.30 -17.33 -4.19
N ILE A 22 12.33 -17.92 -4.81
CA ILE A 22 12.75 -19.30 -4.53
C ILE A 22 13.30 -19.41 -3.10
N LEU A 23 14.13 -18.46 -2.68
CA LEU A 23 14.63 -18.41 -1.31
C LEU A 23 13.47 -18.29 -0.31
N GLY A 24 12.47 -17.45 -0.61
CA GLY A 24 11.25 -17.33 0.19
C GLY A 24 10.51 -18.66 0.34
N LEU A 25 10.35 -19.44 -0.74
CA LEU A 25 9.74 -20.78 -0.67
C LEU A 25 10.53 -21.75 0.21
N ILE A 26 11.86 -21.72 0.13
CA ILE A 26 12.75 -22.53 0.98
C ILE A 26 12.58 -22.13 2.46
N VAL A 27 12.55 -20.83 2.75
CA VAL A 27 12.36 -20.32 4.12
C VAL A 27 10.98 -20.69 4.67
N VAL A 28 9.92 -20.62 3.86
CA VAL A 28 8.57 -21.06 4.26
C VAL A 28 8.60 -22.54 4.62
N TYR A 29 9.22 -23.41 3.82
CA TYR A 29 9.37 -24.82 4.16
C TYR A 29 10.13 -25.01 5.47
N SER A 30 11.27 -24.34 5.63
CA SER A 30 12.15 -24.49 6.79
C SER A 30 11.49 -24.04 8.10
N THR A 31 10.65 -23.02 8.06
CA THR A 31 10.06 -22.42 9.26
C THR A 31 8.70 -23.02 9.64
N THR A 32 7.96 -23.57 8.67
CA THR A 32 6.59 -24.05 8.91
C THR A 32 6.44 -25.57 8.89
N SER A 33 7.44 -26.31 8.40
CA SER A 33 7.37 -27.78 8.29
C SER A 33 7.20 -28.47 9.64
N ALA A 34 7.96 -28.07 10.67
CA ALA A 34 7.85 -28.66 12.01
C ALA A 34 6.45 -28.49 12.60
N THR A 35 5.92 -27.27 12.58
CA THR A 35 4.57 -26.95 13.08
C THR A 35 3.48 -27.68 12.30
N LEU A 36 3.59 -27.78 10.97
CA LEU A 36 2.60 -28.49 10.16
C LEU A 36 2.59 -30.00 10.43
N ILE A 37 3.76 -30.60 10.68
CA ILE A 37 3.86 -32.03 11.02
C ILE A 37 3.23 -32.29 12.39
N GLU A 38 3.46 -31.41 13.37
CA GLU A 38 2.82 -31.48 14.70
C GLU A 38 1.28 -31.36 14.60
N GLU A 39 0.77 -30.55 13.67
CA GLU A 39 -0.66 -30.42 13.38
C GLU A 39 -1.24 -31.59 12.55
N GLY A 40 -0.44 -32.62 12.23
CA GLY A 40 -0.86 -33.76 11.41
C GLY A 40 -1.11 -33.41 9.93
N LYS A 41 -0.63 -32.25 9.47
CA LYS A 41 -0.76 -31.78 8.09
C LYS A 41 0.49 -32.13 7.29
N SER A 42 0.38 -32.00 5.96
CA SER A 42 1.55 -32.16 5.08
C SER A 42 2.50 -30.98 5.26
N ALA A 43 3.78 -31.26 5.54
CA ALA A 43 4.85 -30.26 5.61
C ALA A 43 4.97 -29.38 4.35
N PHE A 44 4.50 -29.88 3.20
CA PHE A 44 4.54 -29.16 1.93
C PHE A 44 3.31 -28.30 1.66
N GLN A 45 2.29 -28.30 2.52
CA GLN A 45 1.02 -27.63 2.25
C GLN A 45 1.19 -26.12 2.01
N LEU A 46 1.90 -25.42 2.92
CA LEU A 46 2.11 -23.97 2.79
C LEU A 46 3.04 -23.63 1.61
N VAL A 47 4.07 -24.44 1.38
CA VAL A 47 4.98 -24.28 0.22
C VAL A 47 4.22 -24.44 -1.10
N ARG A 48 3.33 -25.43 -1.19
CA ARG A 48 2.50 -25.65 -2.36
C ARG A 48 1.57 -24.47 -2.62
N ASN A 49 0.90 -23.96 -1.57
CA ASN A 49 0.02 -22.80 -1.70
C ASN A 49 0.81 -21.57 -2.16
N GLN A 50 1.96 -21.29 -1.53
CA GLN A 50 2.82 -20.17 -1.90
C GLN A 50 3.36 -20.31 -3.33
N GLY A 51 3.72 -21.53 -3.74
CA GLY A 51 4.16 -21.85 -5.10
C GLY A 51 3.07 -21.60 -6.15
N ILE A 52 1.81 -21.95 -5.85
CA ILE A 52 0.67 -21.65 -6.73
C ILE A 52 0.49 -20.13 -6.88
N PHE A 53 0.52 -19.38 -5.78
CA PHE A 53 0.42 -17.91 -5.84
C PHE A 53 1.60 -17.28 -6.59
N TRP A 54 2.80 -17.83 -6.44
CA TRP A 54 3.97 -17.37 -7.18
C TRP A 54 3.80 -17.60 -8.69
N ILE A 55 3.38 -18.80 -9.12
CA ILE A 55 3.10 -19.08 -10.53
C ILE A 55 1.98 -18.16 -11.06
N ALA A 56 0.91 -17.97 -10.30
CA ALA A 56 -0.17 -17.05 -10.66
C ALA A 56 0.35 -15.62 -10.85
N SER A 57 1.29 -15.17 -10.00
CA SER A 57 1.92 -13.85 -10.14
C SER A 57 2.74 -13.73 -11.43
N LEU A 58 3.45 -14.77 -11.86
CA LEU A 58 4.19 -14.79 -13.12
C LEU A 58 3.26 -14.66 -14.33
N VAL A 59 2.12 -15.36 -14.29
CA VAL A 59 1.08 -15.23 -15.32
C VAL A 59 0.55 -13.80 -15.36
N LEU A 60 0.25 -13.20 -14.20
CA LEU A 60 -0.25 -11.83 -14.11
C LEU A 60 0.78 -10.81 -14.63
N ILE A 61 2.06 -10.97 -14.29
CA ILE A 61 3.16 -10.16 -14.83
C ILE A 61 3.21 -10.26 -16.36
N ALA A 62 3.12 -11.48 -16.91
CA ALA A 62 3.13 -11.70 -18.35
C ALA A 62 1.92 -11.05 -19.06
N LEU A 63 0.75 -11.03 -18.42
CA LEU A 63 -0.45 -10.35 -18.93
C LEU A 63 -0.27 -8.83 -18.91
N ILE A 64 0.14 -8.25 -17.77
CA ILE A 64 0.35 -6.80 -17.61
C ILE A 64 1.40 -6.30 -18.61
N TYR A 65 2.48 -7.06 -18.81
CA TYR A 65 3.54 -6.74 -19.75
C TYR A 65 3.05 -6.60 -21.21
N LYS A 66 2.03 -7.39 -21.59
CA LYS A 66 1.42 -7.30 -22.92
C LYS A 66 0.59 -6.02 -23.10
N LEU A 67 0.09 -5.41 -22.02
CA LEU A 67 -0.72 -4.20 -22.09
C LEU A 67 0.05 -3.03 -22.72
N LYS A 68 -0.66 -2.19 -23.48
CA LYS A 68 -0.09 -0.98 -24.08
C LYS A 68 0.02 0.11 -23.01
N LEU A 69 1.12 0.84 -22.98
CA LEU A 69 1.29 1.97 -22.05
C LEU A 69 0.20 3.03 -22.22
N GLY A 70 -0.30 3.25 -23.44
CA GLY A 70 -1.42 4.16 -23.69
C GLY A 70 -2.72 3.75 -22.98
N PHE A 71 -2.95 2.44 -22.81
CA PHE A 71 -4.08 1.93 -22.02
C PHE A 71 -3.88 2.23 -20.53
N LEU A 72 -2.68 1.95 -20.00
CA LEU A 72 -2.34 2.23 -18.61
C LEU A 72 -2.27 3.73 -18.29
N ARG A 73 -2.03 4.60 -19.27
CA ARG A 73 -2.03 6.06 -19.08
C ARG A 73 -3.41 6.70 -19.22
N ASN A 74 -4.46 5.91 -19.46
CA ASN A 74 -5.81 6.43 -19.63
C ASN A 74 -6.41 6.85 -18.28
N GLY A 75 -6.67 8.15 -18.11
CA GLY A 75 -7.26 8.69 -16.87
C GLY A 75 -8.64 8.10 -16.54
N ARG A 76 -9.44 7.70 -17.54
CA ARG A 76 -10.72 7.03 -17.30
C ARG A 76 -10.53 5.65 -16.67
N LEU A 77 -9.51 4.90 -17.12
CA LEU A 77 -9.19 3.59 -16.56
C LEU A 77 -8.77 3.73 -15.10
N ILE A 78 -7.89 4.69 -14.79
CA ILE A 78 -7.45 4.96 -13.41
C ILE A 78 -8.65 5.31 -12.53
N PHE A 79 -9.56 6.15 -13.01
CA PHE A 79 -10.77 6.50 -12.27
C PHE A 79 -11.67 5.29 -12.01
N ILE A 80 -11.93 4.46 -13.03
CA ILE A 80 -12.72 3.23 -12.87
C ILE A 80 -12.08 2.30 -11.84
N VAL A 81 -10.77 2.09 -11.93
CA VAL A 81 -10.03 1.22 -10.99
C VAL A 81 -10.10 1.75 -9.57
N MET A 82 -9.98 3.07 -9.36
CA MET A 82 -10.16 3.67 -8.03
C MET A 82 -11.56 3.46 -7.46
N ILE A 83 -12.61 3.61 -8.29
CA ILE A 83 -13.99 3.37 -7.84
C ILE A 83 -14.20 1.89 -7.48
N VAL A 84 -13.71 0.98 -8.31
CA VAL A 84 -13.77 -0.47 -8.02
C VAL A 84 -13.05 -0.78 -6.71
N GLU A 85 -11.88 -0.20 -6.48
CA GLU A 85 -11.11 -0.38 -5.25
C GLU A 85 -11.86 0.14 -4.01
N MET A 86 -12.48 1.31 -4.12
CA MET A 86 -13.31 1.86 -3.04
C MET A 86 -14.50 0.97 -2.71
N VAL A 87 -15.14 0.37 -3.73
CA VAL A 87 -16.20 -0.62 -3.55
C VAL A 87 -15.65 -1.88 -2.88
N LEU A 88 -14.49 -2.39 -3.31
CA LEU A 88 -13.85 -3.55 -2.70
C LEU A 88 -13.51 -3.31 -1.23
N LEU A 89 -12.98 -2.15 -0.88
CA LEU A 89 -12.75 -1.76 0.51
C LEU A 89 -14.08 -1.77 1.29
N ALA A 90 -15.11 -1.08 0.80
CA ALA A 90 -16.41 -1.07 1.45
C ALA A 90 -16.97 -2.50 1.63
N LEU A 91 -16.84 -3.37 0.63
CA LEU A 91 -17.25 -4.78 0.71
C LEU A 91 -16.43 -5.56 1.75
N ALA A 92 -15.12 -5.33 1.83
CA ALA A 92 -14.29 -5.90 2.88
C ALA A 92 -14.79 -5.51 4.27
N ARG A 93 -15.34 -4.30 4.44
CA ARG A 93 -15.83 -3.87 5.76
C ARG A 93 -17.11 -4.58 6.15
N LEU A 94 -17.99 -4.80 5.17
CA LEU A 94 -19.35 -5.31 5.37
C LEU A 94 -19.38 -6.84 5.45
N VAL A 95 -18.55 -7.51 4.65
CA VAL A 95 -18.58 -8.97 4.46
C VAL A 95 -17.26 -9.62 4.89
N GLY A 96 -16.20 -8.83 5.07
CA GLY A 96 -14.88 -9.35 5.38
C GLY A 96 -14.78 -9.96 6.78
N THR A 97 -13.92 -10.97 6.89
CA THR A 97 -13.65 -11.66 8.15
C THR A 97 -12.68 -10.82 9.00
N PRO A 98 -12.99 -10.55 10.28
CA PRO A 98 -12.05 -9.84 11.14
C PRO A 98 -10.80 -10.69 11.37
N VAL A 99 -9.64 -10.18 10.97
CA VAL A 99 -8.34 -10.80 11.27
C VAL A 99 -7.59 -9.86 12.20
N ASN A 100 -7.22 -10.34 13.39
CA ASN A 100 -6.59 -9.54 14.44
C ASN A 100 -7.36 -8.26 14.78
N GLY A 101 -8.69 -8.30 14.64
CA GLY A 101 -9.64 -7.20 14.89
C GLY A 101 -9.74 -6.11 13.80
N ALA A 102 -9.09 -6.29 12.64
CA ALA A 102 -9.24 -5.45 11.47
C ALA A 102 -10.09 -6.16 10.39
N TYR A 103 -11.01 -5.42 9.76
CA TYR A 103 -11.97 -5.94 8.77
C TYR A 103 -11.47 -5.80 7.32
N GLY A 104 -10.19 -6.06 7.08
CA GLY A 104 -9.52 -5.75 5.79
C GLY A 104 -9.52 -6.88 4.75
N TRP A 105 -10.03 -8.07 5.08
CA TRP A 105 -9.88 -9.27 4.26
C TRP A 105 -11.20 -9.79 3.70
N ILE A 106 -11.24 -10.02 2.39
CA ILE A 106 -12.35 -10.68 1.69
C ILE A 106 -11.95 -12.12 1.42
N SER A 107 -12.71 -13.06 1.94
CA SER A 107 -12.50 -14.49 1.74
C SER A 107 -13.40 -14.98 0.59
N VAL A 108 -12.80 -15.46 -0.49
CA VAL A 108 -13.49 -16.03 -1.66
C VAL A 108 -13.05 -17.49 -1.82
N GLY A 109 -13.78 -18.39 -1.17
CA GLY A 109 -13.43 -19.81 -1.13
C GLY A 109 -12.05 -20.03 -0.47
N PRO A 110 -11.07 -20.67 -1.16
CA PRO A 110 -9.74 -20.91 -0.60
C PRO A 110 -8.78 -19.71 -0.70
N VAL A 111 -9.21 -18.61 -1.32
CA VAL A 111 -8.36 -17.43 -1.54
C VAL A 111 -8.83 -16.27 -0.69
N THR A 112 -7.89 -15.56 -0.09
CA THR A 112 -8.14 -14.32 0.64
C THR A 112 -7.53 -13.15 -0.12
N ILE A 113 -8.30 -12.07 -0.23
CA ILE A 113 -7.91 -10.85 -0.94
C ILE A 113 -7.95 -9.69 0.06
N GLN A 114 -6.89 -8.90 0.09
CA GLN A 114 -6.81 -7.69 0.90
C GLN A 114 -6.80 -6.47 -0.05
N PRO A 115 -7.93 -5.74 -0.19
CA PRO A 115 -8.01 -4.58 -1.08
C PRO A 115 -6.91 -3.54 -0.78
N ALA A 116 -6.62 -3.29 0.51
CA ALA A 116 -5.59 -2.35 0.93
C ALA A 116 -4.19 -2.57 0.29
N GLU A 117 -3.85 -3.79 -0.13
CA GLU A 117 -2.62 -4.07 -0.89
C GLU A 117 -2.65 -3.48 -2.30
N TYR A 118 -3.79 -3.60 -3.00
CA TYR A 118 -3.99 -3.04 -4.33
C TYR A 118 -4.07 -1.52 -4.31
N LEU A 119 -4.67 -0.96 -3.26
CA LEU A 119 -4.75 0.48 -3.06
C LEU A 119 -3.38 1.17 -3.09
N LYS A 120 -2.32 0.52 -2.59
CA LYS A 120 -0.92 1.02 -2.66
C LYS A 120 -0.48 1.28 -4.09
N ILE A 121 -0.71 0.30 -4.96
CA ILE A 121 -0.33 0.38 -6.38
C ILE A 121 -1.21 1.41 -7.10
N ILE A 122 -2.50 1.47 -6.78
CA ILE A 122 -3.45 2.41 -7.38
C ILE A 122 -3.10 3.87 -7.04
N ILE A 123 -2.70 4.14 -5.79
CA ILE A 123 -2.22 5.48 -5.39
C ILE A 123 -0.97 5.88 -6.17
N ILE A 124 0.02 4.99 -6.29
CA ILE A 124 1.23 5.24 -7.11
C ILE A 124 0.82 5.58 -8.54
N TRP A 125 -0.08 4.78 -9.12
CA TRP A 125 -0.52 4.94 -10.50
C TRP A 125 -1.28 6.26 -10.71
N TYR A 126 -2.20 6.60 -9.79
CA TYR A 126 -2.95 7.85 -9.80
C TYR A 126 -2.04 9.07 -9.68
N LEU A 127 -1.14 9.09 -8.68
CA LEU A 127 -0.22 10.20 -8.45
C LEU A 127 0.75 10.38 -9.62
N ALA A 128 1.31 9.29 -10.15
CA ALA A 128 2.15 9.33 -11.34
C ALA A 128 1.41 9.94 -12.54
N HIS A 129 0.16 9.54 -12.77
CA HIS A 129 -0.65 10.11 -13.84
C HIS A 129 -0.96 11.59 -13.64
N ARG A 130 -1.26 12.01 -12.40
CA ARG A 130 -1.60 13.41 -12.09
C ARG A 130 -0.38 14.32 -12.19
N PHE A 131 0.73 13.95 -11.55
CA PHE A 131 1.95 14.76 -11.49
C PHE A 131 2.68 14.80 -12.84
N SER A 132 2.57 13.75 -13.67
CA SER A 132 3.15 13.77 -15.02
C SER A 132 2.55 14.84 -15.94
N LYS A 133 1.33 15.32 -15.65
CA LYS A 133 0.68 16.40 -16.42
C LYS A 133 1.08 17.80 -15.97
N GLN A 134 1.77 17.93 -14.84
CA GLN A 134 2.14 19.21 -14.22
C GLN A 134 3.66 19.39 -14.12
N GLN A 135 4.44 18.53 -14.81
CA GLN A 135 5.90 18.52 -14.70
C GLN A 135 6.55 19.86 -15.06
N ASP A 136 6.10 20.49 -16.15
CA ASP A 136 6.68 21.76 -16.60
C ASP A 136 6.44 22.89 -15.59
N GLU A 137 5.28 22.90 -14.94
CA GLU A 137 4.96 23.86 -13.89
C GLU A 137 5.74 23.56 -12.61
N ILE A 138 5.85 22.28 -12.21
CA ILE A 138 6.61 21.86 -11.02
C ILE A 138 8.08 22.30 -11.14
N ALA A 139 8.66 22.23 -12.33
CA ALA A 139 10.04 22.67 -12.55
C ALA A 139 10.24 24.18 -12.29
N VAL A 140 9.20 25.00 -12.49
CA VAL A 140 9.28 26.47 -12.37
C VAL A 140 8.83 26.97 -10.99
N TYR A 141 7.71 26.45 -10.49
CA TYR A 141 7.06 26.94 -9.27
C TYR A 141 7.10 25.94 -8.09
N ASP A 142 7.78 24.81 -8.28
CA ASP A 142 8.10 23.82 -7.23
C ASP A 142 6.85 23.41 -6.44
N PHE A 143 6.90 23.54 -5.11
CA PHE A 143 5.85 23.19 -4.16
C PHE A 143 4.51 23.92 -4.40
N GLN A 144 4.54 25.12 -4.99
CA GLN A 144 3.36 25.97 -5.14
C GLN A 144 2.36 25.42 -6.16
N VAL A 145 2.82 24.67 -7.15
CA VAL A 145 1.95 24.05 -8.17
C VAL A 145 1.08 22.97 -7.57
N LEU A 146 1.70 22.11 -6.75
CA LEU A 146 0.98 21.01 -6.12
C LEU A 146 0.12 21.48 -4.95
N THR A 147 0.41 22.65 -4.37
CA THR A 147 -0.40 23.31 -3.32
C THR A 147 -1.40 24.33 -3.78
N GLN A 148 -1.29 24.87 -4.99
CA GLN A 148 -2.08 26.03 -5.41
C GLN A 148 -2.05 27.16 -4.35
N ASN A 149 -0.91 27.32 -3.67
CA ASN A 149 -0.71 28.24 -2.53
C ASN A 149 -1.65 28.04 -1.33
N GLN A 150 -2.28 26.87 -1.19
CA GLN A 150 -3.11 26.52 -0.04
C GLN A 150 -2.80 25.12 0.49
N TRP A 151 -2.96 24.94 1.79
CA TRP A 151 -2.73 23.64 2.44
C TRP A 151 -3.96 22.73 2.34
N LEU A 152 -5.16 23.32 2.24
CA LEU A 152 -6.42 22.59 2.15
C LEU A 152 -6.86 22.42 0.68
N PRO A 153 -7.38 21.23 0.31
CA PRO A 153 -7.90 21.00 -1.04
C PRO A 153 -9.15 21.85 -1.29
N ARG A 154 -9.17 22.60 -2.40
CA ARG A 154 -10.31 23.45 -2.80
C ARG A 154 -11.40 22.71 -3.58
N ALA A 155 -11.06 21.55 -4.16
CA ALA A 155 -11.95 20.83 -5.05
C ALA A 155 -11.94 19.33 -4.78
N PHE A 156 -13.07 18.67 -5.04
CA PHE A 156 -13.20 17.22 -4.94
C PHE A 156 -12.28 16.45 -5.90
N ASN A 157 -11.80 17.10 -6.97
CA ASN A 157 -10.86 16.52 -7.93
C ASN A 157 -9.39 16.87 -7.61
N ASP A 158 -9.12 17.51 -6.48
CA ASP A 158 -7.75 17.74 -6.00
C ASP A 158 -7.14 16.39 -5.58
N TRP A 159 -5.88 16.17 -5.97
CA TRP A 159 -5.14 14.95 -5.65
C TRP A 159 -5.05 14.72 -4.15
N ARG A 160 -5.00 15.79 -3.36
CA ARG A 160 -4.97 15.73 -1.89
C ARG A 160 -6.28 15.22 -1.33
N PHE A 161 -7.40 15.71 -1.86
CA PHE A 161 -8.72 15.27 -1.45
C PHE A 161 -8.90 13.79 -1.78
N VAL A 162 -8.50 13.39 -2.99
CA VAL A 162 -8.54 11.98 -3.40
C VAL A 162 -7.68 11.12 -2.48
N LEU A 163 -6.43 11.52 -2.17
CA LEU A 163 -5.59 10.78 -1.22
C LEU A 163 -6.19 10.72 0.19
N LEU A 164 -6.77 11.81 0.70
CA LEU A 164 -7.42 11.84 2.00
C LEU A 164 -8.61 10.88 2.05
N VAL A 165 -9.41 10.81 0.99
CA VAL A 165 -10.51 9.84 0.89
C VAL A 165 -9.98 8.41 0.83
N LEU A 166 -8.98 8.14 -0.02
CA LEU A 166 -8.41 6.80 -0.18
C LEU A 166 -7.75 6.30 1.12
N ILE A 167 -6.87 7.09 1.73
CA ILE A 167 -6.19 6.74 2.99
C ILE A 167 -7.17 6.76 4.15
N GLY A 168 -8.05 7.76 4.22
CA GLY A 168 -9.06 7.89 5.26
C GLY A 168 -10.05 6.74 5.28
N SER A 169 -10.35 6.16 4.11
CA SER A 169 -11.17 4.94 4.02
C SER A 169 -10.57 3.78 4.83
N LEU A 170 -9.24 3.67 4.92
CA LEU A 170 -8.58 2.63 5.73
C LEU A 170 -8.80 2.81 7.25
N GLY A 171 -9.11 4.03 7.69
CA GLY A 171 -9.45 4.31 9.09
C GLY A 171 -10.70 3.57 9.58
N ILE A 172 -11.59 3.17 8.66
CA ILE A 172 -12.83 2.42 8.97
C ILE A 172 -12.52 0.96 9.37
N PHE A 173 -11.34 0.45 9.04
CA PHE A 173 -10.89 -0.94 9.24
C PHE A 173 -9.93 -1.13 10.43
N PRO A 174 -9.84 -0.12 11.30
CA PRO A 174 -8.69 0.20 12.15
C PRO A 174 -7.31 -0.37 11.70
N ASP A 175 -6.96 -0.25 10.42
CA ASP A 175 -5.68 -0.76 9.90
C ASP A 175 -4.66 0.38 9.75
N LEU A 176 -4.06 0.76 10.88
CA LEU A 176 -3.04 1.82 10.92
C LEU A 176 -1.76 1.45 10.18
N GLY A 177 -1.44 0.16 10.06
CA GLY A 177 -0.23 -0.30 9.36
C GLY A 177 -0.31 0.02 7.87
N ASN A 178 -1.41 -0.41 7.23
CA ASN A 178 -1.63 -0.11 5.82
C ASN A 178 -1.79 1.39 5.57
N ALA A 179 -2.48 2.13 6.46
CA ALA A 179 -2.60 3.57 6.35
C ALA A 179 -1.21 4.27 6.39
N THR A 180 -0.34 3.85 7.30
CA THR A 180 1.02 4.39 7.42
C THR A 180 1.84 4.13 6.14
N ILE A 181 1.77 2.92 5.60
CA ILE A 181 2.45 2.58 4.34
C ILE A 181 1.94 3.47 3.19
N LEU A 182 0.63 3.70 3.09
CA LEU A 182 0.08 4.57 2.05
C LEU A 182 0.53 6.02 2.18
N VAL A 183 0.62 6.54 3.40
CA VAL A 183 1.18 7.88 3.64
C VAL A 183 2.63 7.92 3.17
N LEU A 184 3.45 6.94 3.54
CA LEU A 184 4.85 6.86 3.10
C LEU A 184 4.98 6.77 1.58
N VAL A 185 4.15 5.95 0.93
CA VAL A 185 4.11 5.83 -0.54
C VAL A 185 3.73 7.17 -1.19
N ALA A 186 2.73 7.87 -0.66
CA ALA A 186 2.35 9.18 -1.16
C ALA A 186 3.48 10.21 -1.01
N LEU A 187 4.22 10.18 0.11
CA LEU A 187 5.39 11.04 0.33
C LEU A 187 6.53 10.74 -0.65
N ILE A 188 6.81 9.47 -0.92
CA ILE A 188 7.81 9.08 -1.91
C ILE A 188 7.41 9.60 -3.30
N MET A 189 6.15 9.40 -3.70
CA MET A 189 5.63 9.89 -4.97
C MET A 189 5.69 11.42 -5.08
N TYR A 190 5.46 12.11 -3.96
CA TYR A 190 5.59 13.55 -3.87
C TYR A 190 7.04 14.00 -4.11
N THR A 191 8.02 13.33 -3.49
CA THR A 191 9.46 13.65 -3.68
C THR A 191 9.93 13.36 -5.10
N VAL A 192 9.50 12.23 -5.68
CA VAL A 192 9.87 11.83 -7.04
C VAL A 192 9.23 12.72 -8.10
N SER A 193 8.22 13.53 -7.75
CA SER A 193 7.54 14.44 -8.68
C SER A 193 8.39 15.62 -9.20
N GLY A 194 9.60 15.83 -8.66
CA GLY A 194 10.50 16.92 -9.06
C GLY A 194 10.53 18.11 -8.11
N ILE A 195 9.83 18.02 -6.97
CA ILE A 195 9.81 19.04 -5.92
C ILE A 195 11.10 19.04 -5.10
N ALA A 196 11.50 20.20 -4.61
CA ALA A 196 12.70 20.34 -3.79
C ALA A 196 12.67 19.44 -2.55
N TYR A 197 13.76 18.70 -2.33
CA TYR A 197 13.94 17.75 -1.21
C TYR A 197 13.69 18.36 0.18
N ARG A 198 13.82 19.69 0.32
CA ARG A 198 13.56 20.45 1.56
C ARG A 198 12.14 20.23 2.10
N TRP A 199 11.15 20.10 1.22
CA TRP A 199 9.77 19.87 1.63
C TRP A 199 9.56 18.44 2.12
N PHE A 200 10.22 17.47 1.49
CA PHE A 200 10.22 16.08 1.95
C PHE A 200 10.84 15.96 3.35
N SER A 201 12.04 16.52 3.55
CA SER A 201 12.70 16.45 4.86
C SER A 201 11.89 17.14 5.95
N THR A 202 11.21 18.24 5.63
CA THR A 202 10.31 18.94 6.56
C THR A 202 9.11 18.07 6.93
N ILE A 203 8.43 17.46 5.95
CA ILE A 203 7.27 16.60 6.23
C ILE A 203 7.67 15.35 7.03
N LEU A 204 8.81 14.74 6.69
CA LEU A 204 9.33 13.58 7.40
C LEU A 204 9.71 13.94 8.85
N ALA A 205 10.34 15.10 9.06
CA ALA A 205 10.68 15.60 10.39
C ALA A 205 9.42 15.89 11.22
N LEU A 206 8.37 16.44 10.62
CA LEU A 206 7.07 16.66 11.29
C LEU A 206 6.38 15.34 11.66
N LEU A 207 6.42 14.33 10.79
CA LEU A 207 5.86 13.01 11.08
C LEU A 207 6.64 12.28 12.18
N ALA A 208 7.97 12.31 12.12
CA ALA A 208 8.82 11.75 13.16
C ALA A 208 8.62 12.49 14.49
N GLY A 209 8.62 13.83 14.46
CA GLY A 209 8.43 14.68 15.64
C GLY A 209 7.06 14.48 16.29
N SER A 210 5.99 14.43 15.50
CA SER A 210 4.64 14.14 16.01
C SER A 210 4.53 12.73 16.60
N SER A 211 5.14 11.72 15.96
CA SER A 211 5.20 10.37 16.51
C SER A 211 5.95 10.31 17.84
N MET A 212 7.11 10.99 17.93
CA MET A 212 7.89 11.08 19.17
C MET A 212 7.15 11.80 20.30
N LEU A 213 6.41 12.87 19.97
CA LEU A 213 5.56 13.59 20.92
C LEU A 213 4.44 12.69 21.44
N VAL A 214 3.74 11.98 20.55
CA VAL A 214 2.68 11.03 20.95
C VAL A 214 3.23 9.95 21.87
N LEU A 215 4.38 9.34 21.52
CA LEU A 215 5.01 8.32 22.36
C LEU A 215 5.45 8.87 23.73
N SER A 216 5.94 10.11 23.76
CA SER A 216 6.34 10.79 24.99
C SER A 216 5.13 11.13 25.88
N VAL A 217 4.01 11.54 25.28
CA VAL A 217 2.73 11.75 25.98
C VAL A 217 2.20 10.42 26.53
N ILE A 218 2.23 9.34 25.76
CA ILE A 218 1.83 8.00 26.22
C ILE A 218 2.68 7.57 27.42
N ARG A 219 4.01 7.79 27.35
CA ARG A 219 4.93 7.49 28.45
C ARG A 219 4.63 8.30 29.72
N PHE A 220 4.23 9.57 29.58
CA PHE A 220 3.93 10.46 30.70
C PHE A 220 2.53 10.23 31.32
N VAL A 221 1.51 9.99 30.49
CA VAL A 221 0.11 9.84 30.92
C VAL A 221 -0.17 8.42 31.45
N GLY A 222 0.62 7.44 31.02
CA GLY A 222 0.45 6.03 31.35
C GLY A 222 -0.46 5.31 30.35
N VAL A 223 -0.05 4.11 29.94
CA VAL A 223 -0.73 3.30 28.91
C VAL A 223 -2.16 2.95 29.29
N GLU A 224 -2.44 2.75 30.58
CA GLU A 224 -3.77 2.38 31.10
C GLU A 224 -4.82 3.51 30.98
N LYS A 225 -4.41 4.78 31.08
CA LYS A 225 -5.32 5.91 30.85
C LYS A 225 -5.49 6.22 29.36
N PHE A 226 -4.44 6.01 28.58
CA PHE A 226 -4.47 6.22 27.13
C PHE A 226 -5.29 5.14 26.39
N SER A 227 -5.30 3.91 26.90
CA SER A 227 -6.08 2.79 26.34
C SER A 227 -7.60 2.95 26.52
N GLN A 228 -8.04 3.79 27.45
CA GLN A 228 -9.46 4.12 27.65
C GLN A 228 -10.00 5.12 26.61
N ILE A 229 -9.14 5.73 25.80
CA ILE A 229 -9.57 6.63 24.70
C ILE A 229 -10.15 5.76 23.57
N PRO A 230 -11.42 5.95 23.15
CA PRO A 230 -12.12 5.07 22.21
C PRO A 230 -11.39 4.87 20.86
N LEU A 231 -10.68 5.89 20.40
CA LEU A 231 -9.93 5.91 19.14
C LEU A 231 -8.63 5.09 19.20
N PHE A 232 -8.02 4.97 20.38
CA PHE A 232 -6.73 4.29 20.58
C PHE A 232 -6.84 2.97 21.34
N GLY A 233 -8.00 2.66 21.94
CA GLY A 233 -8.19 1.45 22.74
C GLY A 233 -7.93 0.15 21.96
N TYR A 234 -8.19 0.13 20.65
CA TYR A 234 -7.83 -1.00 19.79
C TYR A 234 -6.31 -1.15 19.59
N VAL A 235 -5.60 -0.03 19.42
CA VAL A 235 -4.14 0.01 19.28
C VAL A 235 -3.49 -0.42 20.60
N ALA A 236 -3.97 0.11 21.72
CA ALA A 236 -3.50 -0.24 23.04
C ALA A 236 -3.73 -1.72 23.38
N LYS A 237 -4.86 -2.32 22.98
CA LYS A 237 -5.11 -3.77 23.13
C LYS A 237 -4.11 -4.66 22.38
N ARG A 238 -3.54 -4.18 21.26
CA ARG A 238 -2.47 -4.91 20.55
C ARG A 238 -1.12 -4.82 21.27
N PHE A 239 -0.84 -3.71 21.96
CA PHE A 239 0.39 -3.55 22.73
C PHE A 239 0.30 -4.15 24.14
N SER A 240 -0.89 -4.24 24.74
CA SER A 240 -1.10 -4.85 26.05
C SER A 240 -1.10 -6.39 26.02
N ALA A 241 -1.07 -6.99 24.83
CA ALA A 241 -0.95 -8.44 24.65
C ALA A 241 0.52 -8.92 24.66
N PHE A 242 1.47 -8.01 24.89
CA PHE A 242 2.90 -8.27 25.08
C PHE A 242 3.37 -7.77 26.45
#